data_AF-A0A6L2PGC4-F1
#
_entry.id   AF-A0A6L2PGC4-F1
#
_cell.length_a   1.000
_cell.length_b   1.000
_cell.length_c   1.000
_cell.angle_alpha   90.00
_cell.angle_beta   90.00
_cell.angle_gamma   90.00
#
_symmetry.space_group_name_H-M   'P 1'
#
loop_
_entity.id
_entity.type
_entity.pdbx_description
1 polymer ?
#
loop_
_entity_poly.entity_id
_entity_poly.type
_entity_poly.pdbx_seq_one_letter_code
_entity_poly.pdbx_strand_id
1 'polypeptide(L)'
;LDGNRETISGFGTIVITLAKQCKKSQFGKTQEDEALVRQWIEYAVCYGNYVDLAHTARQVLKELNAVLTTRSYFVGNSQTLADIVMYYVLHGVM
;
A
#
# COMPACT_ATOMS: atom_id res chain seq x y z
N LEU A 1 -12.01 -33.95 3.24
CA LEU A 1 -10.62 -34.20 2.84
C LEU A 1 -9.85 -32.94 3.15
N ASP A 2 -9.01 -33.03 4.16
CA ASP A 2 -8.19 -31.97 4.74
C ASP A 2 -7.40 -31.17 3.70
N GLY A 3 -7.36 -29.86 3.90
CA GLY A 3 -6.49 -28.95 3.18
C GLY A 3 -6.06 -27.85 4.12
N ASN A 4 -4.88 -28.03 4.70
CA ASN A 4 -4.11 -27.08 5.53
C ASN A 4 -4.56 -25.60 5.32
N ARG A 5 -5.37 -25.04 6.24
CA ARG A 5 -5.62 -23.59 6.26
C ARG A 5 -4.33 -22.94 6.71
N GLU A 6 -3.46 -22.61 5.76
CA GLU A 6 -2.27 -21.82 6.03
C GLU A 6 -2.70 -20.53 6.73
N THR A 7 -2.23 -20.36 7.96
CA THR A 7 -2.51 -19.15 8.73
C THR A 7 -1.65 -18.04 8.17
N ILE A 8 -2.26 -17.11 7.45
CA ILE A 8 -1.57 -15.94 6.90
C ILE A 8 -1.46 -14.89 7.99
N SER A 9 -0.27 -14.35 8.19
CA SER A 9 0.01 -13.30 9.17
C SER A 9 0.83 -12.17 8.56
N GLY A 10 0.75 -11.00 9.19
CA GLY A 10 1.40 -9.77 8.73
C GLY A 10 0.51 -8.96 7.78
N PHE A 11 0.37 -7.67 8.06
CA PHE A 11 -0.50 -6.75 7.30
C PHE A 11 -0.23 -6.84 5.79
N GLY A 12 1.04 -6.68 5.38
CA GLY A 12 1.44 -6.72 3.97
C GLY A 12 1.06 -8.04 3.27
N THR A 13 1.35 -9.17 3.90
CA THR A 13 1.02 -10.51 3.36
C THR A 13 -0.49 -10.69 3.22
N ILE A 14 -1.26 -10.26 4.22
CA ILE A 14 -2.72 -10.37 4.23
C ILE A 14 -3.32 -9.51 3.11
N VAL A 15 -2.96 -8.22 3.01
CA VAL A 15 -3.53 -7.33 1.99
C VAL A 15 -3.16 -7.74 0.57
N ILE A 16 -1.92 -8.20 0.34
CA ILE A 16 -1.49 -8.72 -0.96
C ILE A 16 -2.27 -9.99 -1.31
N THR A 17 -2.49 -10.89 -0.35
CA THR A 17 -3.25 -12.13 -0.61
C THR A 17 -4.70 -11.84 -0.93
N LEU A 18 -5.36 -10.95 -0.17
CA LEU A 18 -6.73 -10.51 -0.45
C LEU A 18 -6.85 -9.82 -1.81
N ALA A 19 -5.88 -8.98 -2.17
CA ALA A 19 -5.83 -8.31 -3.46
C ALA A 19 -5.71 -9.30 -4.64
N LYS A 20 -4.97 -10.40 -4.48
CA LYS A 20 -4.88 -11.48 -5.47
C LYS A 20 -6.17 -12.27 -5.65
N GLN A 21 -7.05 -12.28 -4.66
CA GLN A 21 -8.35 -12.95 -4.74
C GLN A 21 -9.43 -12.10 -5.43
N CYS A 22 -9.16 -10.82 -5.69
CA CYS A 22 -10.10 -9.91 -6.33
C CYS A 22 -10.24 -10.21 -7.84
N LYS A 23 -11.46 -10.03 -8.39
CA LYS A 23 -11.73 -10.25 -9.82
C LYS A 23 -10.97 -9.29 -10.75
N LYS A 24 -10.71 -8.07 -10.28
CA LYS A 24 -9.93 -7.04 -11.00
C LYS A 24 -8.54 -6.96 -10.40
N SER A 25 -7.51 -6.86 -11.24
CA SER A 25 -6.13 -6.63 -10.78
C SER A 25 -6.07 -5.37 -9.92
N GLN A 26 -5.43 -5.50 -8.75
CA GLN A 26 -5.13 -4.38 -7.85
C GLN A 26 -3.66 -3.94 -7.93
N PHE A 27 -2.89 -4.53 -8.84
CA PHE A 27 -1.44 -4.38 -8.94
C PHE A 27 -1.00 -3.54 -10.16
N GLY A 28 -1.93 -2.86 -10.82
CA GLY A 28 -1.67 -2.15 -12.08
C GLY A 28 -1.66 -3.08 -13.30
N LYS A 29 -1.02 -2.63 -14.38
CA LYS A 29 -1.05 -3.29 -15.70
C LYS A 29 0.27 -3.97 -16.06
N THR A 30 1.39 -3.49 -15.53
CA THR A 30 2.73 -4.01 -15.82
C THR A 30 3.35 -4.69 -14.60
N GLN A 31 4.42 -5.46 -14.80
CA GLN A 31 5.20 -6.02 -13.69
C GLN A 31 5.90 -4.92 -12.88
N GLU A 32 6.25 -3.80 -13.52
CA GLU A 32 6.78 -2.61 -12.83
C GLU A 32 5.73 -2.00 -11.90
N ASP A 33 4.48 -1.89 -12.35
CA ASP A 33 3.37 -1.45 -11.50
C ASP A 33 3.21 -2.38 -10.28
N GLU A 34 3.26 -3.70 -10.49
CA GLU A 34 3.13 -4.66 -9.38
C GLU A 34 4.27 -4.49 -8.37
N ALA A 35 5.50 -4.31 -8.84
CA ALA A 35 6.66 -4.06 -7.99
C ALA A 35 6.50 -2.76 -7.19
N LEU A 36 6.07 -1.67 -7.84
CA LEU A 36 5.81 -0.39 -7.17
C LEU A 36 4.66 -0.48 -6.16
N VAL A 37 3.60 -1.22 -6.46
CA VAL A 37 2.51 -1.46 -5.51
C VAL A 37 3.05 -2.14 -4.27
N ARG A 38 3.84 -3.21 -4.41
CA ARG A 38 4.46 -3.92 -3.29
C ARG A 38 5.40 -3.03 -2.48
N GLN A 39 6.18 -2.18 -3.15
CA GLN A 39 7.03 -1.19 -2.49
C GLN A 39 6.20 -0.23 -1.59
N TRP A 40 5.06 0.24 -2.07
CA TRP A 40 4.17 1.09 -1.25
C TRP A 40 3.56 0.33 -0.07
N ILE A 41 3.27 -0.96 -0.21
CA ILE A 41 2.83 -1.80 0.91
C ILE A 41 3.94 -1.95 1.96
N GLU A 42 5.18 -2.16 1.52
CA GLU A 42 6.34 -2.22 2.42
C GLU A 42 6.55 -0.88 3.14
N TYR A 43 6.48 0.23 2.41
CA TYR A 43 6.55 1.57 2.98
C TYR A 43 5.47 1.78 4.05
N ALA A 44 4.22 1.40 3.77
CA ALA A 44 3.12 1.45 4.72
C ALA A 44 3.38 0.60 5.97
N VAL A 45 3.97 -0.60 5.84
CA VAL A 45 4.31 -1.45 6.99
C VAL A 45 5.43 -0.83 7.84
N CYS A 46 6.44 -0.25 7.20
CA CYS A 46 7.59 0.34 7.88
C CYS A 46 7.24 1.65 8.61
N TYR A 47 6.46 2.53 7.99
CA TYR A 47 6.19 3.86 8.51
C TYR A 47 4.79 4.01 9.12
N GLY A 48 3.82 3.21 8.67
CA GLY A 48 2.40 3.37 9.01
C GLY A 48 2.09 3.24 10.50
N ASN A 49 2.86 2.44 11.25
CA ASN A 49 2.68 2.32 12.71
C ASN A 49 3.20 3.52 13.50
N TYR A 50 3.92 4.44 12.85
CA TYR A 50 4.61 5.55 13.50
C TYR A 50 4.13 6.91 12.99
N VAL A 51 3.09 6.96 12.16
CA VAL A 51 2.58 8.20 11.56
C VAL A 51 1.85 9.09 12.57
N ASP A 52 1.54 8.57 13.76
CA ASP A 52 1.09 9.35 14.92
C ASP A 52 2.21 10.22 15.52
N LEU A 53 3.48 9.84 15.30
CA LEU A 53 4.63 10.64 15.71
C LEU A 53 4.83 11.81 14.75
N ALA A 54 4.73 13.05 15.26
CA ALA A 54 4.79 14.26 14.45
C ALA A 54 6.03 14.38 13.54
N HIS A 55 7.18 13.85 13.94
CA HIS A 55 8.38 13.85 13.08
C HIS A 55 8.21 12.90 11.88
N THR A 56 7.78 11.67 12.12
CA THR A 56 7.50 10.67 11.08
C THR A 56 6.37 11.15 10.16
N ALA A 57 5.28 11.67 10.73
CA ALA A 57 4.16 12.24 9.96
C ALA A 57 4.64 13.29 8.96
N ARG A 58 5.46 14.25 9.42
CA ARG A 58 6.02 15.30 8.56
C ARG A 58 6.93 14.74 7.48
N GLN A 59 7.76 13.75 7.80
CA GLN A 59 8.63 13.10 6.82
C GLN A 59 7.79 12.39 5.75
N VAL A 60 6.86 11.54 6.16
CA VAL A 60 5.97 10.80 5.25
C VAL A 60 5.20 11.78 4.36
N LEU A 61 4.51 12.77 4.93
CA LEU A 61 3.74 13.74 4.14
C LEU A 61 4.61 14.52 3.13
N LYS A 62 5.87 14.84 3.48
CA LYS A 62 6.81 15.50 2.56
C LYS A 62 7.17 14.59 1.38
N GLU A 63 7.46 13.32 1.65
CA GLU A 63 7.78 12.32 0.61
C GLU A 63 6.57 12.07 -0.31
N LEU A 64 5.37 11.91 0.26
CA LEU A 64 4.14 11.71 -0.52
C LEU A 64 3.81 12.93 -1.37
N ASN A 65 3.97 14.14 -0.83
CA ASN A 65 3.76 15.36 -1.60
C ASN A 65 4.68 15.42 -2.83
N ALA A 66 5.95 15.02 -2.70
CA ALA A 66 6.88 14.96 -3.82
C ALA A 66 6.44 13.94 -4.89
N VAL A 67 5.99 12.75 -4.47
CA VAL A 67 5.48 11.71 -5.38
C VAL A 67 4.22 12.16 -6.11
N LEU A 68 3.26 12.71 -5.38
CA LEU A 68 1.95 13.10 -5.91
C LEU A 68 1.96 14.42 -6.66
N THR A 69 3.07 15.17 -6.65
CA THR A 69 3.21 16.40 -7.45
C THR A 69 3.03 16.13 -8.94
N THR A 70 3.42 14.94 -9.43
CA THR A 70 3.37 14.59 -10.86
C THR A 70 2.43 13.42 -11.17
N ARG A 71 1.73 12.89 -10.16
CA ARG A 71 0.95 11.64 -10.28
C ARG A 71 -0.41 11.77 -9.60
N SER A 72 -1.46 11.29 -10.27
CA SER A 72 -2.82 11.24 -9.71
C SER A 72 -3.05 10.04 -8.79
N TYR A 73 -2.22 9.00 -8.90
CA TYR A 73 -2.23 7.78 -8.08
C TYR A 73 -0.80 7.42 -7.69
N PHE A 74 -0.62 6.59 -6.67
CA PHE A 74 0.72 6.17 -6.22
C PHE A 74 1.46 5.34 -7.28
N VAL A 75 0.72 4.57 -8.08
CA VAL A 75 1.26 3.71 -9.14
C VAL A 75 0.45 3.86 -10.42
N GLY A 76 1.15 4.08 -11.53
CA GLY A 76 0.53 4.22 -12.85
C GLY A 76 -0.49 5.35 -12.94
N ASN A 77 -1.54 5.14 -13.74
CA ASN A 77 -2.59 6.11 -14.03
C ASN A 77 -3.99 5.64 -13.61
N SER A 78 -4.07 4.71 -12.66
CA SER A 78 -5.34 4.15 -12.18
C SER A 78 -5.19 3.70 -10.74
N GLN A 79 -6.30 3.69 -9.99
CA GLN A 79 -6.32 3.20 -8.61
C GLN A 79 -5.77 1.76 -8.49
N THR A 80 -4.90 1.56 -7.52
CA THR A 80 -4.27 0.29 -7.15
C THR A 80 -4.43 0.02 -5.64
N LEU A 81 -3.91 -1.13 -5.19
CA LEU A 81 -3.84 -1.46 -3.77
C LEU A 81 -3.03 -0.43 -2.97
N ALA A 82 -2.01 0.18 -3.59
CA ALA A 82 -1.18 1.19 -2.93
C ALA A 82 -2.03 2.39 -2.46
N ASP A 83 -2.94 2.88 -3.30
CA ASP A 83 -3.80 4.01 -2.97
C ASP A 83 -4.73 3.70 -1.80
N ILE A 84 -5.31 2.50 -1.79
CA ILE A 84 -6.22 2.04 -0.72
C ILE A 84 -5.47 1.95 0.61
N VAL A 85 -4.30 1.30 0.61
CA VAL A 85 -3.50 1.08 1.82
C VAL A 85 -2.97 2.40 2.36
N MET A 86 -2.40 3.26 1.51
CA MET A 86 -1.88 4.56 1.94
C MET A 86 -2.99 5.46 2.47
N TYR A 87 -4.18 5.46 1.87
CA TYR A 87 -5.33 6.19 2.40
C TYR A 87 -5.65 5.78 3.84
N TYR A 88 -5.78 4.48 4.13
CA TYR A 88 -6.10 4.02 5.47
C TYR A 88 -4.99 4.29 6.49
N VAL A 89 -3.72 4.23 6.07
CA VAL A 89 -2.58 4.59 6.93
C VAL A 89 -2.60 6.08 7.30
N LEU A 90 -2.92 6.95 6.34
CA LEU A 90 -2.84 8.40 6.53
C LEU A 90 -4.11 9.02 7.07
N HIS A 91 -5.24 8.30 7.07
CA HIS A 91 -6.54 8.83 7.50
C HIS A 91 -6.52 9.35 8.95
N GLY A 92 -5.67 8.80 9.83
CA GLY A 92 -5.53 9.29 11.20
C GLY A 92 -4.63 10.53 11.36
N VAL A 93 -3.92 10.92 10.29
CA VAL A 93 -2.91 11.98 10.28
C VAL A 93 -3.46 13.26 9.65
N MET A 94 -4.33 13.12 8.63
CA MET A 94 -4.99 14.20 7.91
C MET A 94 -6.32 14.57 8.57
#